data_AF-A0A0K8VVV1-F1
#
_entry.id   AF-A0A0K8VVV1-F1
#
_cell.length_a   1.000
_cell.length_b   1.000
_cell.length_c   1.000
_cell.angle_alpha   90.00
_cell.angle_beta   90.00
_cell.angle_gamma   90.00
#
_symmetry.space_group_name_H-M   'P 1'
#
loop_
_entity.id
_entity.type
_entity.pdbx_description
1 polymer ?
#
loop_
_entity_poly.entity_id
_entity_poly.type
_entity_poly.pdbx_seq_one_letter_code
_entity_poly.pdbx_strand_id
1 'polypeptide(L)'
;MEDVGCELDARQAANARNTLCRTLYGRLFTWLVNKINEILKSTQREKNLALLDFYGFELLEINSFEQFAINYSAEKIHQNFVHNVLRLEQEIYLREGLEWTRVDFFDNESICELIDKPSYGILAIINEPHLNSNESLLLRIQQCCAGHPNFISGSQNSMCFKIRHFANVVSYSIHRFLEKNSDVLPKYVSGAMHQSKLPLVQSLFPEGNPRRQVNRKPTTLSSNVRTQLHTLLAIIKNRRSHYVFCIKPNECKQSLTFDLALVQHQVRYMSLMPLVHLCRTGHCFHLPHAKFYNRYKLLNSSTWPHYRGNGSADNAPGCSIVEGVALIIRNLPLPAAEFTIGTKNVFVRSPRTEYELEQFRRERINELAILIQTKFRMYVARKHFMRMRQSQIIIASAWRTWRARKEYTVMKYKRQVHWAVDIISRYYRHWKIRHFLLTIPMRLPPNTLSPLSTEWPTAPKFLAETSRLLRAIYHRWKCYIYRSSFDQTSRNRMREKVTASIIFKDRKASYSRSVGHPFVGDYVRLRHNQQWKKMCVETNDQYVVFADIINKITRSSGKVKSHVFK
;
A
#
# COMPACT_ATOMS: atom_id res chain seq x y z
N MET A 1 -41.05 -32.98 65.90
CA MET A 1 -42.45 -32.72 65.50
C MET A 1 -42.88 -33.90 64.70
N GLU A 2 -43.86 -34.65 65.18
CA GLU A 2 -44.53 -35.67 64.39
C GLU A 2 -45.09 -35.01 63.13
N ASP A 3 -44.77 -35.60 61.98
CA ASP A 3 -45.31 -35.17 60.69
C ASP A 3 -46.78 -35.60 60.64
N VAL A 4 -47.66 -34.70 61.08
CA VAL A 4 -49.11 -34.92 61.03
C VAL A 4 -49.52 -34.84 59.55
N GLY A 5 -49.50 -36.00 58.89
CA GLY A 5 -49.98 -36.13 57.52
C GLY A 5 -51.43 -35.67 57.43
N CYS A 6 -51.72 -34.74 56.52
CA CYS A 6 -53.07 -34.26 56.25
C CYS A 6 -53.60 -34.98 55.00
N GLU A 7 -54.73 -35.68 55.12
CA GLU A 7 -55.36 -36.35 53.97
C GLU A 7 -55.86 -35.31 52.96
N LEU A 8 -55.58 -35.54 51.68
CA LEU A 8 -56.04 -34.68 50.59
C LEU A 8 -57.31 -35.24 49.97
N ASP A 9 -58.30 -34.40 49.73
CA ASP A 9 -59.45 -34.79 48.91
C ASP A 9 -59.05 -34.97 47.43
N ALA A 10 -59.91 -35.62 46.65
CA ALA A 10 -59.64 -35.90 45.23
C ALA A 10 -59.34 -34.63 44.40
N ARG A 11 -59.95 -33.49 44.75
CA ARG A 11 -59.78 -32.21 44.06
C ARG A 11 -58.44 -31.57 44.43
N GLN A 12 -58.05 -31.59 45.69
CA GLN A 12 -56.77 -31.12 46.21
C GLN A 12 -55.62 -31.94 45.61
N ALA A 13 -55.76 -33.28 45.56
CA ALA A 13 -54.79 -34.16 44.92
C ALA A 13 -54.64 -33.86 43.41
N ALA A 14 -55.75 -33.69 42.68
CA ALA A 14 -55.72 -33.33 41.27
C ALA A 14 -55.07 -31.95 41.02
N ASN A 15 -55.34 -30.97 41.89
CA ASN A 15 -54.72 -29.65 41.82
C ASN A 15 -53.21 -29.74 42.08
N ALA A 16 -52.78 -30.47 43.11
CA ALA A 16 -51.36 -30.66 43.41
C ALA A 16 -50.62 -31.35 42.26
N ARG A 17 -51.22 -32.39 41.65
CA ARG A 17 -50.69 -33.06 40.44
C ARG A 17 -50.51 -32.08 39.29
N ASN A 18 -51.54 -31.29 38.97
CA ASN A 18 -51.49 -30.36 37.85
C ASN A 18 -50.47 -29.24 38.07
N THR A 19 -50.35 -28.72 39.30
CA THR A 19 -49.32 -27.73 39.67
C THR A 19 -47.92 -28.32 39.58
N LEU A 20 -47.72 -29.58 39.99
CA LEU A 20 -46.45 -30.29 39.80
C LEU A 20 -46.08 -30.38 38.32
N CYS A 21 -47.00 -30.83 37.45
CA CYS A 21 -46.76 -30.93 36.01
C CYS A 21 -46.35 -29.59 35.40
N ARG A 22 -47.09 -28.51 35.71
CA ARG A 22 -46.79 -27.15 35.23
C ARG A 22 -45.44 -26.64 35.74
N THR A 23 -45.17 -26.81 37.03
CA THR A 23 -43.92 -26.38 37.66
C THR A 23 -42.72 -27.13 37.06
N LEU A 24 -42.82 -28.46 36.94
CA LEU A 24 -41.77 -29.29 36.34
C LEU A 24 -41.48 -28.85 34.90
N TYR A 25 -42.52 -28.68 34.09
CA TYR A 25 -42.38 -28.25 32.70
C TYR A 25 -41.78 -26.85 32.59
N GLY A 26 -42.27 -25.87 33.37
CA GLY A 26 -41.75 -24.50 33.35
C GLY A 26 -40.28 -24.41 33.79
N ARG A 27 -39.88 -25.21 34.77
CA ARG A 27 -38.47 -25.27 35.22
C ARG A 27 -37.58 -25.98 34.20
N LEU A 28 -38.05 -27.06 33.59
CA LEU A 28 -37.34 -27.73 32.50
C LEU A 28 -37.13 -26.78 31.31
N PHE A 29 -38.16 -26.03 30.92
CA PHE A 29 -38.06 -25.02 29.87
C PHE A 29 -37.02 -23.95 30.22
N THR A 30 -37.04 -23.42 31.45
CA THR A 30 -36.05 -22.45 31.92
C THR A 30 -34.63 -23.04 31.90
N TRP A 31 -34.47 -24.31 32.29
CA TRP A 31 -33.18 -25.00 32.23
C TRP A 31 -32.67 -25.15 30.80
N LEU A 32 -33.54 -25.49 29.84
CA LEU A 32 -33.19 -25.57 28.42
C LEU A 32 -32.72 -24.21 27.88
N VAL A 33 -33.45 -23.14 28.18
CA VAL A 33 -33.07 -21.76 27.80
C VAL A 33 -31.71 -21.40 28.39
N ASN A 34 -31.46 -21.71 29.67
CA ASN A 34 -30.17 -21.44 30.30
C ASN A 34 -29.03 -22.25 29.66
N LYS A 35 -29.26 -23.52 29.29
CA LYS A 35 -28.26 -24.34 28.59
C LYS A 35 -27.91 -23.78 27.22
N ILE A 36 -28.91 -23.33 26.46
CA ILE A 36 -28.69 -22.66 25.18
C ILE A 36 -27.88 -21.36 25.40
N ASN A 37 -28.24 -20.56 26.40
CA ASN A 37 -27.54 -19.32 26.74
C ASN A 37 -26.08 -19.55 27.17
N GLU A 38 -25.79 -20.63 27.90
CA GLU A 38 -24.41 -21.02 28.26
C GLU A 38 -23.57 -21.32 27.01
N ILE A 39 -24.14 -22.01 26.03
CA ILE A 39 -23.47 -22.36 24.77
C ILE A 39 -23.26 -21.11 23.90
N LEU A 40 -24.23 -20.19 23.86
CA LEU A 40 -24.17 -18.97 23.05
C LEU A 40 -23.37 -17.83 23.71
N LYS A 41 -22.87 -18.01 24.93
CA LYS A 41 -22.19 -16.95 25.69
C LYS A 41 -20.86 -16.58 25.05
N SER A 42 -20.79 -15.37 24.47
CA SER A 42 -19.53 -14.79 23.96
C SER A 42 -18.67 -14.20 25.08
N THR A 43 -17.34 -14.24 24.91
CA THR A 43 -16.36 -13.59 25.78
C THR A 43 -16.08 -12.13 25.41
N GLN A 44 -16.56 -11.68 24.25
CA GLN A 44 -16.34 -10.32 23.75
C GLN A 44 -17.52 -9.40 24.06
N ARG A 45 -17.23 -8.12 24.33
CA ARG A 45 -18.24 -7.10 24.62
C ARG A 45 -18.66 -6.43 23.30
N GLU A 46 -19.68 -6.98 22.66
CA GLU A 46 -20.19 -6.50 21.37
C GLU A 46 -21.43 -5.61 21.51
N LYS A 47 -21.79 -4.92 20.41
CA LYS A 47 -23.08 -4.24 20.31
C LYS A 47 -24.16 -5.29 20.06
N ASN A 48 -25.19 -5.32 20.90
CA ASN A 48 -26.25 -6.32 20.81
C ASN A 48 -27.44 -5.78 20.02
N LEU A 49 -27.86 -6.52 18.98
CA LEU A 49 -29.19 -6.39 18.39
C LEU A 49 -30.11 -7.38 19.11
N ALA A 50 -31.16 -6.88 19.74
CA ALA A 50 -32.15 -7.72 20.41
C ALA A 50 -33.42 -7.78 19.54
N LEU A 51 -33.92 -8.99 19.33
CA LEU A 51 -35.22 -9.24 18.71
C LEU A 51 -36.18 -9.63 19.82
N LEU A 52 -37.25 -8.87 19.98
CA LEU A 52 -38.33 -9.18 20.91
C LEU A 52 -39.53 -9.64 20.08
N ASP A 53 -39.75 -10.95 20.09
CA ASP A 53 -41.00 -11.54 19.62
C ASP A 53 -41.96 -11.64 20.81
N PHE A 54 -43.15 -11.11 20.64
CA PHE A 54 -44.13 -10.98 21.71
C PHE A 54 -45.50 -11.36 21.16
N TYR A 55 -46.25 -12.15 21.94
CA TYR A 55 -47.57 -12.60 21.54
C TYR A 55 -48.53 -11.41 21.38
N GLY A 56 -49.45 -11.50 20.41
CA GLY A 56 -50.43 -10.44 20.17
C GLY A 56 -51.53 -10.38 21.23
N PHE A 57 -52.42 -9.42 21.05
CA PHE A 57 -53.69 -9.36 21.77
C PHE A 57 -54.55 -10.59 21.45
N GLU A 58 -55.13 -11.23 22.47
CA GLU A 58 -55.98 -12.41 22.32
C GLU A 58 -57.44 -12.11 22.68
N LEU A 59 -58.34 -12.57 21.82
CA LEU A 59 -59.78 -12.58 22.07
C LEU A 59 -60.33 -13.94 21.64
N LEU A 60 -60.67 -14.77 22.61
CA LEU A 60 -61.28 -16.08 22.43
C LEU A 60 -62.77 -16.03 22.82
N GLU A 61 -63.50 -17.11 22.53
CA GLU A 61 -64.90 -17.27 22.97
C GLU A 61 -65.02 -17.24 24.51
N ILE A 62 -64.07 -17.90 25.19
CA ILE A 62 -63.99 -17.93 26.66
C ILE A 62 -62.60 -17.44 27.07
N ASN A 63 -62.54 -16.20 27.57
CA ASN A 63 -61.30 -15.60 28.06
C ASN A 63 -61.18 -15.83 29.57
N SER A 64 -60.00 -16.24 30.01
CA SER A 64 -59.69 -16.56 31.41
C SER A 64 -58.48 -15.74 31.88
N PHE A 65 -57.94 -16.05 33.06
CA PHE A 65 -56.73 -15.44 33.63
C PHE A 65 -55.55 -15.39 32.63
N GLU A 66 -55.39 -16.42 31.80
CA GLU A 66 -54.33 -16.50 30.80
C GLU A 66 -54.45 -15.38 29.76
N GLN A 67 -55.63 -15.22 29.15
CA GLN A 67 -55.91 -14.12 28.22
C GLN A 67 -55.80 -12.77 28.91
N PHE A 68 -56.22 -12.66 30.17
CA PHE A 68 -56.08 -11.43 30.95
C PHE A 68 -54.60 -11.03 31.12
N ALA A 69 -53.72 -11.99 31.47
CA ALA A 69 -52.28 -11.75 31.59
C ALA A 69 -51.62 -11.43 30.24
N ILE A 70 -52.08 -12.09 29.17
CA ILE A 70 -51.62 -11.84 27.79
C ILE A 70 -52.00 -10.43 27.35
N ASN A 71 -53.27 -10.06 27.48
CA ASN A 71 -53.79 -8.75 27.06
C ASN A 71 -53.24 -7.62 27.92
N TYR A 72 -53.02 -7.84 29.22
CA TYR A 72 -52.28 -6.91 30.07
C TYR A 72 -50.88 -6.62 29.52
N SER A 73 -50.17 -7.67 29.13
CA SER A 73 -48.80 -7.53 28.64
C SER A 73 -48.78 -6.82 27.28
N ALA A 74 -49.75 -7.13 26.39
CA ALA A 74 -49.95 -6.40 25.13
C ALA A 74 -50.27 -4.90 25.38
N GLU A 75 -51.12 -4.58 26.35
CA GLU A 75 -51.48 -3.21 26.75
C GLU A 75 -50.24 -2.39 27.14
N LYS A 76 -49.36 -2.96 27.96
CA LYS A 76 -48.14 -2.31 28.45
C LYS A 76 -47.07 -2.14 27.37
N ILE A 77 -46.90 -3.12 26.47
CA ILE A 77 -46.01 -2.98 25.32
C ILE A 77 -46.54 -1.89 24.39
N HIS A 78 -47.86 -1.85 24.15
CA HIS A 78 -48.50 -0.79 23.37
C HIS A 78 -48.34 0.59 24.04
N GLN A 79 -48.51 0.69 25.36
CA GLN A 79 -48.28 1.93 26.12
C GLN A 79 -46.86 2.45 25.92
N ASN A 80 -45.87 1.56 25.98
CA ASN A 80 -44.47 1.94 25.75
C ASN A 80 -44.21 2.39 24.29
N PHE A 81 -44.88 1.78 23.30
CA PHE A 81 -44.84 2.25 21.91
C PHE A 81 -45.45 3.64 21.78
N VAL A 82 -46.69 3.84 22.26
CA VAL A 82 -47.41 5.11 22.18
C VAL A 82 -46.61 6.23 22.86
N HIS A 83 -46.08 5.97 24.06
CA HIS A 83 -45.26 6.94 24.77
C HIS A 83 -43.98 7.29 24.01
N ASN A 84 -43.18 6.29 23.60
CA ASN A 84 -41.87 6.56 23.02
C ASN A 84 -41.92 7.08 21.58
N VAL A 85 -42.91 6.65 20.79
CA VAL A 85 -42.96 6.97 19.36
C VAL A 85 -43.92 8.11 19.05
N LEU A 86 -45.08 8.18 19.72
CA LEU A 86 -46.06 9.23 19.43
C LEU A 86 -45.89 10.43 20.37
N ARG A 87 -45.77 10.20 21.68
CA ARG A 87 -45.72 11.28 22.67
C ARG A 87 -44.37 12.00 22.70
N LEU A 88 -43.27 11.27 22.87
CA LEU A 88 -41.93 11.86 22.99
C LEU A 88 -41.49 12.62 21.73
N GLU A 89 -41.85 12.14 20.53
CA GLU A 89 -41.55 12.83 19.26
C GLU A 89 -42.26 14.19 19.19
N GLN A 90 -43.54 14.25 19.55
CA GLN A 90 -44.29 15.51 19.62
C GLN A 90 -43.71 16.48 20.67
N GLU A 91 -43.26 15.96 21.82
CA GLU A 91 -42.57 16.76 22.85
C GLU A 91 -41.20 17.29 22.40
N ILE A 92 -40.53 16.62 21.46
CA ILE A 92 -39.29 17.13 20.85
C ILE A 92 -39.62 18.34 19.98
N TYR A 93 -40.66 18.26 19.14
CA TYR A 93 -41.05 19.38 18.27
C TYR A 93 -41.46 20.61 19.08
N LEU A 94 -42.19 20.42 20.18
CA LEU A 94 -42.54 21.51 21.11
C LEU A 94 -41.31 22.14 21.75
N ARG A 95 -40.37 21.33 22.27
CA ARG A 95 -39.15 21.84 22.94
C ARG A 95 -38.21 22.56 21.98
N GLU A 96 -38.22 22.18 20.71
CA GLU A 96 -37.38 22.77 19.66
C GLU A 96 -38.06 23.95 18.97
N GLY A 97 -39.32 24.25 19.29
CA GLY A 97 -40.08 25.35 18.71
C GLY A 97 -40.38 25.17 17.22
N LEU A 98 -40.52 23.93 16.76
CA LEU A 98 -40.80 23.64 15.35
C LEU A 98 -42.28 23.92 15.03
N GLU A 99 -42.55 24.33 13.79
CA GLU A 99 -43.93 24.34 13.28
C GLU A 99 -44.40 22.91 13.05
N TRP A 100 -45.40 22.48 13.82
CA TRP A 100 -45.92 21.12 13.74
C TRP A 100 -47.42 21.08 14.11
N THR A 101 -48.12 20.05 13.64
CA THR A 101 -49.55 19.85 13.92
C THR A 101 -49.72 18.72 14.92
N ARG A 102 -50.45 19.00 16.01
CA ARG A 102 -50.80 17.99 17.03
C ARG A 102 -51.43 16.77 16.39
N VAL A 103 -50.84 15.61 16.67
CA VAL A 103 -51.36 14.32 16.22
C VAL A 103 -52.05 13.68 17.42
N ASP A 104 -53.38 13.67 17.39
CA ASP A 104 -54.14 12.98 18.41
C ASP A 104 -54.05 11.47 18.23
N PHE A 105 -53.88 10.78 19.36
CA PHE A 105 -53.78 9.32 19.43
C PHE A 105 -54.50 8.81 20.69
N PHE A 106 -54.83 7.53 20.70
CA PHE A 106 -55.44 6.89 21.86
C PHE A 106 -54.36 6.61 22.93
N ASP A 107 -54.50 7.23 24.10
CA ASP A 107 -53.65 6.95 25.25
C ASP A 107 -54.28 5.87 26.13
N ASN A 108 -53.58 4.74 26.26
CA ASN A 108 -54.04 3.58 27.00
C ASN A 108 -53.48 3.53 28.44
N GLU A 109 -52.92 4.63 28.94
CA GLU A 109 -52.41 4.73 30.31
C GLU A 109 -53.48 4.39 31.37
N SER A 110 -54.72 4.87 31.21
CA SER A 110 -55.81 4.58 32.15
C SER A 110 -56.15 3.07 32.23
N ILE A 111 -56.07 2.35 31.11
CA ILE A 111 -56.29 0.89 31.08
C ILE A 111 -55.14 0.17 31.81
N CYS A 112 -53.90 0.61 31.56
CA CYS A 112 -52.74 0.09 32.26
C CYS A 112 -52.81 0.33 33.77
N GLU A 113 -53.30 1.48 34.23
CA GLU A 113 -53.49 1.76 35.65
C GLU A 113 -54.59 0.89 36.26
N LEU A 114 -55.74 0.74 35.58
CA LEU A 114 -56.82 -0.16 36.00
C LEU A 114 -56.31 -1.58 36.29
N ILE A 115 -55.38 -2.09 35.47
CA ILE A 115 -54.87 -3.46 35.60
C ILE A 115 -53.73 -3.56 36.63
N ASP A 116 -52.75 -2.65 36.55
CA ASP A 116 -51.42 -2.82 37.17
C ASP A 116 -51.11 -1.87 38.33
N LYS A 117 -51.99 -0.92 38.66
CA LYS A 117 -51.71 0.03 39.75
C LYS A 117 -51.49 -0.74 41.07
N PRO A 118 -50.36 -0.55 41.78
CA PRO A 118 -50.08 -1.32 42.99
C PRO A 118 -51.09 -1.12 44.12
N SER A 119 -51.79 0.02 44.15
CA SER A 119 -52.74 0.39 45.20
C SER A 119 -54.14 -0.20 45.02
N TYR A 120 -54.61 -0.34 43.77
CA TYR A 120 -56.02 -0.72 43.49
C TYR A 120 -56.21 -1.47 42.16
N GLY A 121 -55.15 -1.73 41.40
CA GLY A 121 -55.26 -2.41 40.11
C GLY A 121 -55.73 -3.85 40.28
N ILE A 122 -56.35 -4.41 39.25
CA ILE A 122 -56.91 -5.78 39.29
C ILE A 122 -55.83 -6.79 39.70
N LEU A 123 -54.58 -6.65 39.23
CA LEU A 123 -53.47 -7.52 39.65
C LEU A 123 -53.16 -7.40 41.14
N ALA A 124 -53.35 -6.24 41.76
CA ALA A 124 -53.18 -6.08 43.21
C ALA A 124 -54.34 -6.73 43.98
N ILE A 125 -55.58 -6.53 43.51
CA ILE A 125 -56.80 -7.08 44.10
C ILE A 125 -56.74 -8.61 44.17
N ILE A 126 -56.33 -9.29 43.09
CA ILE A 126 -56.26 -10.77 43.05
C ILE A 126 -55.30 -11.35 44.11
N ASN A 127 -54.39 -10.54 44.66
CA ASN A 127 -53.44 -10.96 45.70
C ASN A 127 -53.88 -10.58 47.13
N GLU A 128 -55.08 -10.02 47.31
CA GLU A 128 -55.61 -9.71 48.64
C GLU A 128 -55.83 -11.02 49.45
N PRO A 129 -55.23 -11.17 50.64
CA PRO A 129 -55.18 -12.45 51.36
C PRO A 129 -56.53 -12.92 51.90
N HIS A 130 -57.53 -12.04 51.96
CA HIS A 130 -58.87 -12.36 52.48
C HIS A 130 -59.82 -12.89 51.39
N LEU A 131 -59.40 -12.89 50.11
CA LEU A 131 -60.19 -13.43 49.01
C LEU A 131 -60.04 -14.95 48.95
N ASN A 132 -61.13 -15.66 49.27
CA ASN A 132 -61.17 -17.11 49.38
C ASN A 132 -62.07 -17.78 48.33
N SER A 133 -62.78 -17.01 47.49
CA SER A 133 -63.63 -17.50 46.41
C SER A 133 -63.55 -16.63 45.17
N ASN A 134 -63.84 -17.19 43.99
CA ASN A 134 -63.82 -16.42 42.75
C ASN A 134 -64.99 -15.41 42.69
N GLU A 135 -66.10 -15.71 43.37
CA GLU A 135 -67.26 -14.83 43.50
C GLU A 135 -66.93 -13.59 44.36
N SER A 136 -66.22 -13.77 45.49
CA SER A 136 -65.76 -12.65 46.31
C SER A 136 -64.73 -11.79 45.57
N LEU A 137 -63.85 -12.40 44.78
CA LEU A 137 -62.93 -11.69 43.90
C LEU A 137 -63.70 -10.86 42.84
N LEU A 138 -64.71 -11.43 42.19
CA LEU A 138 -65.51 -10.71 41.19
C LEU A 138 -66.20 -9.50 41.81
N LEU A 139 -66.85 -9.67 42.97
CA LEU A 139 -67.51 -8.59 43.68
C LEU A 139 -66.50 -7.49 44.04
N ARG A 140 -65.32 -7.87 44.53
CA ARG A 140 -64.25 -6.93 44.87
C ARG A 140 -63.75 -6.15 43.66
N ILE A 141 -63.52 -6.81 42.53
CA ILE A 141 -63.16 -6.15 41.26
C ILE A 141 -64.26 -5.18 40.83
N GLN A 142 -65.53 -5.61 40.85
CA GLN A 142 -66.65 -4.75 40.46
C GLN A 142 -66.78 -3.51 41.36
N GLN A 143 -66.57 -3.65 42.67
CA GLN A 143 -66.59 -2.55 43.62
C GLN A 143 -65.42 -1.57 43.42
N CYS A 144 -64.19 -2.09 43.31
CA CYS A 144 -62.99 -1.25 43.18
C CYS A 144 -62.87 -0.57 41.81
N CYS A 145 -63.39 -1.21 40.75
CA CYS A 145 -63.31 -0.70 39.39
C CYS A 145 -64.61 0.01 38.94
N ALA A 146 -65.60 0.15 39.82
CA ALA A 146 -66.86 0.83 39.53
C ALA A 146 -66.62 2.27 39.03
N GLY A 147 -67.27 2.64 37.94
CA GLY A 147 -67.17 3.98 37.36
C GLY A 147 -65.92 4.24 36.52
N HIS A 148 -64.96 3.32 36.46
CA HIS A 148 -63.80 3.46 35.57
C HIS A 148 -64.24 3.38 34.09
N PRO A 149 -63.85 4.31 33.21
CA PRO A 149 -64.37 4.39 31.84
C PRO A 149 -64.13 3.11 31.04
N ASN A 150 -63.01 2.41 31.28
CA ASN A 150 -62.64 1.17 30.60
C ASN A 150 -63.10 -0.12 31.30
N PHE A 151 -63.79 -0.02 32.44
CA PHE A 151 -64.36 -1.18 33.11
C PHE A 151 -65.86 -1.27 32.81
N ILE A 152 -66.33 -2.47 32.44
CA ILE A 152 -67.73 -2.74 32.16
C ILE A 152 -68.16 -3.85 33.12
N SER A 153 -69.05 -3.51 34.05
CA SER A 153 -69.60 -4.51 34.97
C SER A 153 -70.49 -5.50 34.20
N GLY A 154 -70.39 -6.78 34.52
CA GLY A 154 -71.31 -7.80 34.02
C GLY A 154 -72.72 -7.59 34.58
N SER A 155 -73.72 -8.28 34.01
CA SER A 155 -75.03 -8.39 34.70
C SER A 155 -74.82 -9.07 36.06
N GLN A 156 -75.68 -8.80 37.05
CA GLN A 156 -75.48 -9.29 38.43
C GLN A 156 -75.35 -10.82 38.53
N ASN A 157 -75.86 -11.57 37.55
CA ASN A 157 -75.76 -13.04 37.49
C ASN A 157 -74.60 -13.56 36.61
N SER A 158 -73.78 -12.67 36.04
CA SER A 158 -72.69 -13.07 35.16
C SER A 158 -71.40 -13.26 35.94
N MET A 159 -70.83 -14.46 35.87
CA MET A 159 -69.51 -14.79 36.44
C MET A 159 -68.35 -14.25 35.59
N CYS A 160 -68.48 -13.02 35.11
CA CYS A 160 -67.50 -12.35 34.28
C CYS A 160 -67.41 -10.85 34.55
N PHE A 161 -66.25 -10.29 34.23
CA PHE A 161 -66.05 -8.84 34.13
C PHE A 161 -65.52 -8.50 32.74
N LYS A 162 -65.76 -7.28 32.28
CA LYS A 162 -65.36 -6.84 30.95
C LYS A 162 -64.42 -5.64 31.04
N ILE A 163 -63.38 -5.65 30.22
CA ILE A 163 -62.45 -4.52 30.07
C ILE A 163 -62.47 -4.06 28.63
N ARG A 164 -62.59 -2.75 28.42
CA ARG A 164 -62.37 -2.10 27.13
C ARG A 164 -60.87 -1.82 26.96
N HIS A 165 -60.18 -2.78 26.37
CA HIS A 165 -58.77 -2.65 25.98
C HIS A 165 -58.60 -1.73 24.78
N PHE A 166 -57.35 -1.39 24.45
CA PHE A 166 -57.04 -0.62 23.23
C PHE A 166 -57.52 -1.30 21.94
N ALA A 167 -57.56 -2.63 21.91
CA ALA A 167 -57.94 -3.41 20.74
C ALA A 167 -59.43 -3.77 20.67
N ASN A 168 -60.02 -4.24 21.77
CA ASN A 168 -61.43 -4.62 21.82
C ASN A 168 -61.95 -4.69 23.26
N VAL A 169 -63.28 -4.82 23.42
CA VAL A 169 -63.88 -5.21 24.70
C VAL A 169 -63.72 -6.71 24.89
N VAL A 170 -63.08 -7.12 25.99
CA VAL A 170 -62.86 -8.53 26.33
C VAL A 170 -63.66 -8.87 27.57
N SER A 171 -64.37 -10.01 27.52
CA SER A 171 -65.11 -10.58 28.65
C SER A 171 -64.32 -11.70 29.28
N TYR A 172 -63.89 -11.52 30.53
CA TYR A 172 -63.09 -12.48 31.29
C TYR A 172 -63.98 -13.25 32.27
N SER A 173 -64.01 -14.57 32.14
CA SER A 173 -64.62 -15.45 33.13
C SER A 173 -63.80 -15.46 34.41
N ILE A 174 -64.45 -15.26 35.56
CA ILE A 174 -63.78 -15.35 36.86
C ILE A 174 -63.54 -16.81 37.30
N HIS A 175 -64.03 -17.78 36.54
CA HIS A 175 -63.90 -19.19 36.90
C HIS A 175 -62.42 -19.60 37.04
N ARG A 176 -62.08 -20.08 38.24
CA ARG A 176 -60.74 -20.55 38.62
C ARG A 176 -59.62 -19.49 38.57
N PHE A 177 -59.96 -18.20 38.65
CA PHE A 177 -58.97 -17.11 38.60
C PHE A 177 -57.95 -17.17 39.75
N LEU A 178 -58.41 -17.38 40.98
CA LEU A 178 -57.55 -17.44 42.17
C LEU A 178 -56.63 -18.68 42.14
N GLU A 179 -57.17 -19.84 41.77
CA GLU A 179 -56.41 -21.09 41.68
C GLU A 179 -55.33 -21.00 40.60
N LYS A 180 -55.63 -20.34 39.47
CA LYS A 180 -54.65 -20.10 38.40
C LYS A 180 -53.56 -19.12 38.82
N ASN A 181 -53.88 -18.12 39.66
CA ASN A 181 -52.93 -17.13 40.13
C ASN A 181 -51.95 -17.66 41.21
N SER A 182 -52.43 -18.52 42.11
CA SER A 182 -51.64 -19.00 43.25
C SER A 182 -50.39 -19.80 42.81
N ASP A 183 -50.56 -20.74 41.88
CA ASP A 183 -49.52 -21.63 41.32
C ASP A 183 -48.45 -22.14 42.30
N VAL A 184 -48.82 -22.32 43.58
CA VAL A 184 -47.90 -22.74 44.64
C VAL A 184 -47.80 -24.27 44.69
N LEU A 185 -46.59 -24.79 44.50
CA LEU A 185 -46.29 -26.20 44.71
C LEU A 185 -46.13 -26.50 46.22
N PRO A 186 -46.82 -27.51 46.79
CA PRO A 186 -46.65 -27.87 48.18
C PRO A 186 -45.21 -28.30 48.51
N LYS A 187 -44.70 -27.90 49.69
CA LYS A 187 -43.31 -28.16 50.10
C LYS A 187 -42.93 -29.64 50.10
N TYR A 188 -43.83 -30.52 50.53
CA TYR A 188 -43.58 -31.96 50.55
C TYR A 188 -43.37 -32.52 49.12
N VAL A 189 -44.09 -31.99 48.12
CA VAL A 189 -43.91 -32.37 46.71
C VAL A 189 -42.56 -31.88 46.19
N SER A 190 -42.18 -30.63 46.46
CA SER A 190 -40.83 -30.13 46.13
C SER A 190 -39.73 -30.97 46.79
N GLY A 191 -39.92 -31.37 48.05
CA GLY A 191 -39.01 -32.26 48.78
C GLY A 191 -38.85 -33.61 48.10
N ALA A 192 -39.97 -34.24 47.71
CA ALA A 192 -39.95 -35.52 46.99
C ALA A 192 -39.23 -35.41 45.64
N MET A 193 -39.46 -34.34 44.87
CA MET A 193 -38.77 -34.11 43.60
C MET A 193 -37.26 -33.90 43.77
N HIS A 194 -36.84 -33.25 44.86
CA HIS A 194 -35.42 -33.08 45.18
C HIS A 194 -34.71 -34.39 45.57
N GLN A 195 -35.46 -35.36 46.12
CA GLN A 195 -34.96 -36.70 46.43
C GLN A 195 -34.90 -37.63 45.20
N SER A 196 -35.28 -37.14 44.02
CA SER A 196 -35.21 -37.91 42.78
C SER A 196 -33.78 -38.40 42.50
N LYS A 197 -33.67 -39.66 42.07
CA LYS A 197 -32.40 -40.27 41.63
C LYS A 197 -31.90 -39.70 40.29
N LEU A 198 -32.76 -38.99 39.55
CA LEU A 198 -32.40 -38.33 38.30
C LEU A 198 -31.78 -36.95 38.60
N PRO A 199 -30.48 -36.72 38.29
CA PRO A 199 -29.79 -35.48 38.66
C PRO A 199 -30.46 -34.21 38.10
N LEU A 200 -31.00 -34.30 36.88
CA LEU A 200 -31.73 -33.18 36.28
C LEU A 200 -32.95 -32.80 37.13
N VAL A 201 -33.81 -33.77 37.46
CA VAL A 201 -35.02 -33.52 38.27
C VAL A 201 -34.63 -32.94 39.63
N GLN A 202 -33.64 -33.51 40.31
CA GLN A 202 -33.15 -32.97 41.59
C GLN A 202 -32.70 -31.51 41.46
N SER A 203 -31.96 -31.17 40.39
CA SER A 203 -31.46 -29.80 40.16
C SER A 203 -32.57 -28.78 39.87
N LEU A 204 -33.70 -29.24 39.32
CA LEU A 204 -34.87 -28.38 39.06
C LEU A 204 -35.62 -28.01 40.35
N PHE A 205 -35.45 -28.73 41.46
CA PHE A 205 -36.16 -28.47 42.73
C PHE A 205 -35.20 -28.16 43.89
N PRO A 206 -34.42 -27.06 43.83
CA PRO A 206 -33.45 -26.71 44.86
C PRO A 206 -34.09 -26.31 46.21
N GLU A 207 -35.34 -25.86 46.20
CA GLU A 207 -36.11 -25.49 47.39
C GLU A 207 -36.60 -26.70 48.20
N GLY A 208 -36.58 -27.90 47.60
CA GLY A 208 -36.85 -29.15 48.30
C GLY A 208 -35.68 -29.62 49.18
N ASN A 209 -34.54 -28.93 49.12
CA ASN A 209 -33.37 -29.26 49.94
C ASN A 209 -33.58 -28.80 51.40
N PRO A 210 -33.61 -29.73 52.38
CA PRO A 210 -33.82 -29.39 53.79
C PRO A 210 -32.76 -28.46 54.38
N ARG A 211 -31.56 -28.42 53.78
CA ARG A 211 -30.44 -27.55 54.19
C ARG A 211 -30.58 -26.12 53.67
N ARG A 212 -31.46 -25.86 52.70
CA ARG A 212 -31.73 -24.54 52.12
C ARG A 212 -33.06 -24.03 52.67
N GLN A 213 -33.03 -23.29 53.77
CA GLN A 213 -34.22 -22.58 54.25
C GLN A 213 -34.51 -21.40 53.33
N VAL A 214 -35.43 -21.57 52.38
CA VAL A 214 -35.93 -20.48 51.54
C VAL A 214 -37.16 -19.88 52.22
N ASN A 215 -36.97 -18.82 53.00
CA ASN A 215 -38.05 -18.06 53.67
C ASN A 215 -38.75 -17.04 52.75
N ARG A 216 -38.70 -17.22 51.42
CA ARG A 216 -39.42 -16.33 50.48
C ARG A 216 -40.87 -16.77 50.34
N LYS A 217 -41.80 -15.82 50.49
CA LYS A 217 -43.21 -16.01 50.15
C LYS A 217 -43.32 -16.49 48.69
N PRO A 218 -44.20 -17.46 48.38
CA PRO A 218 -44.48 -17.85 47.01
C PRO A 218 -44.92 -16.62 46.22
N THR A 219 -44.33 -16.41 45.05
CA THR A 219 -44.71 -15.30 44.16
C THR A 219 -45.87 -15.77 43.31
N THR A 220 -46.99 -15.04 43.32
CA THR A 220 -48.15 -15.34 42.47
C THR A 220 -47.86 -15.06 41.00
N LEU A 221 -48.61 -15.71 40.11
CA LEU A 221 -48.42 -15.56 38.67
C LEU A 221 -48.61 -14.10 38.22
N SER A 222 -49.63 -13.41 38.75
CA SER A 222 -49.85 -11.97 38.50
C SER A 222 -48.65 -11.11 38.89
N SER A 223 -48.04 -11.39 40.06
CA SER A 223 -46.89 -10.64 40.56
C SER A 223 -45.65 -10.90 39.72
N ASN A 224 -45.48 -12.15 39.26
CA ASN A 224 -44.38 -12.54 38.40
C ASN A 224 -44.48 -11.88 37.02
N VAL A 225 -45.64 -11.98 36.36
CA VAL A 225 -45.91 -11.33 35.05
C VAL A 225 -45.65 -9.83 35.13
N ARG A 226 -46.17 -9.15 36.16
CA ARG A 226 -45.90 -7.74 36.40
C ARG A 226 -44.40 -7.44 36.49
N THR A 227 -43.68 -8.17 37.35
CA THR A 227 -42.25 -7.92 37.59
C THR A 227 -41.40 -8.18 36.35
N GLN A 228 -41.68 -9.26 35.62
CA GLN A 228 -40.97 -9.59 34.37
C GLN A 228 -41.20 -8.52 33.30
N LEU A 229 -42.44 -8.04 33.16
CA LEU A 229 -42.79 -7.04 32.17
C LEU A 229 -42.17 -5.66 32.47
N HIS A 230 -42.19 -5.22 33.73
CA HIS A 230 -41.48 -4.00 34.15
C HIS A 230 -39.97 -4.10 33.90
N THR A 231 -39.38 -5.28 34.15
CA THR A 231 -37.96 -5.53 33.86
C THR A 231 -37.69 -5.45 32.36
N LEU A 232 -38.54 -6.06 31.53
CA LEU A 232 -38.43 -6.01 30.07
C LEU A 232 -38.53 -4.56 29.55
N LEU A 233 -39.53 -3.80 30.00
CA LEU A 233 -39.72 -2.41 29.59
C LEU A 233 -38.54 -1.52 30.00
N ALA A 234 -37.97 -1.74 31.18
CA ALA A 234 -36.76 -1.03 31.62
C ALA A 234 -35.54 -1.31 30.71
N ILE A 235 -35.41 -2.54 30.19
CA ILE A 235 -34.37 -2.90 29.23
C ILE A 235 -34.59 -2.20 27.88
N ILE A 236 -35.85 -2.12 27.42
CA ILE A 236 -36.22 -1.50 26.14
C ILE A 236 -36.03 0.02 26.18
N LYS A 237 -36.43 0.69 27.28
CA LYS A 237 -36.41 2.15 27.43
C LYS A 237 -35.03 2.79 27.15
N ASN A 238 -33.95 2.08 27.48
CA ASN A 238 -32.58 2.60 27.30
C ASN A 238 -31.96 2.24 25.94
N ARG A 239 -32.75 1.74 24.99
CA ARG A 239 -32.27 1.27 23.67
C ARG A 239 -33.04 1.94 22.55
N ARG A 240 -32.36 2.14 21.41
CA ARG A 240 -33.04 2.53 20.17
C ARG A 240 -33.93 1.38 19.72
N SER A 241 -35.22 1.61 19.71
CA SER A 241 -36.23 0.59 19.37
C SER A 241 -36.68 0.74 17.93
N HIS A 242 -36.90 -0.39 17.27
CA HIS A 242 -37.47 -0.49 15.93
C HIS A 242 -38.69 -1.39 16.02
N TYR A 243 -39.79 -0.99 15.37
CA TYR A 243 -41.08 -1.66 15.49
C TYR A 243 -41.46 -2.33 14.18
N VAL A 244 -41.92 -3.59 14.26
CA VAL A 244 -42.48 -4.35 13.15
C VAL A 244 -43.91 -4.73 13.52
N PHE A 245 -44.87 -4.28 12.72
CA PHE A 245 -46.29 -4.57 12.94
C PHE A 245 -46.74 -5.69 12.01
N CYS A 246 -47.11 -6.82 12.59
CA CYS A 246 -47.62 -7.98 11.86
C CYS A 246 -49.14 -7.87 11.73
N ILE A 247 -49.66 -7.86 10.51
CA ILE A 247 -51.10 -7.76 10.21
C ILE A 247 -51.59 -9.12 9.69
N LYS A 248 -52.70 -9.61 10.27
CA LYS A 248 -53.39 -10.80 9.82
C LYS A 248 -54.34 -10.45 8.66
N PRO A 249 -54.15 -10.98 7.45
CA PRO A 249 -54.95 -10.57 6.29
C PRO A 249 -56.34 -11.22 6.25
N ASN A 250 -56.52 -12.39 6.85
CA ASN A 250 -57.79 -13.09 6.98
C ASN A 250 -57.76 -14.12 8.13
N GLU A 251 -58.93 -14.49 8.65
CA GLU A 251 -59.08 -15.50 9.71
C GLU A 251 -58.81 -16.94 9.24
N CYS A 252 -59.14 -17.25 7.99
CA CYS A 252 -59.08 -18.59 7.42
C CYS A 252 -57.66 -19.05 7.03
N LYS A 253 -56.63 -18.23 7.29
CA LYS A 253 -55.22 -18.50 6.90
C LYS A 253 -55.04 -18.77 5.41
N GLN A 254 -55.92 -18.22 4.58
CA GLN A 254 -55.87 -18.36 3.12
C GLN A 254 -54.82 -17.43 2.53
N SER A 255 -54.03 -17.94 1.58
CA SER A 255 -53.09 -17.13 0.83
C SER A 255 -53.85 -16.13 -0.07
N LEU A 256 -53.32 -14.92 -0.23
CA LEU A 256 -53.84 -13.86 -1.12
C LEU A 256 -55.27 -13.37 -0.84
N THR A 257 -55.93 -13.86 0.20
CA THR A 257 -57.24 -13.35 0.64
C THR A 257 -57.05 -12.18 1.61
N PHE A 258 -57.77 -11.07 1.38
CA PHE A 258 -57.68 -9.87 2.19
C PHE A 258 -59.06 -9.45 2.71
N ASP A 259 -59.27 -9.62 4.01
CA ASP A 259 -60.46 -9.11 4.71
C ASP A 259 -60.22 -7.66 5.13
N LEU A 260 -60.87 -6.75 4.42
CA LEU A 260 -60.73 -5.32 4.65
C LEU A 260 -61.18 -4.90 6.05
N ALA A 261 -62.26 -5.48 6.59
CA ALA A 261 -62.79 -5.09 7.89
C ALA A 261 -61.84 -5.53 9.01
N LEU A 262 -61.31 -6.75 8.92
CA LEU A 262 -60.32 -7.28 9.85
C LEU A 262 -59.03 -6.45 9.83
N VAL A 263 -58.52 -6.12 8.64
CA VAL A 263 -57.28 -5.35 8.51
C VAL A 263 -57.49 -3.89 8.95
N GLN A 264 -58.60 -3.26 8.61
CA GLN A 264 -58.93 -1.91 9.09
C GLN A 264 -59.00 -1.85 10.61
N HIS A 265 -59.60 -2.86 11.25
CA HIS A 265 -59.64 -2.95 12.69
C HIS A 265 -58.22 -3.01 13.29
N GLN A 266 -57.35 -3.85 12.74
CA GLN A 266 -55.93 -3.97 13.15
C GLN A 266 -55.15 -2.66 12.99
N VAL A 267 -55.28 -2.00 11.85
CA VAL A 267 -54.62 -0.73 11.56
C VAL A 267 -55.01 0.36 12.56
N ARG A 268 -56.29 0.38 12.98
CA ARG A 268 -56.79 1.33 13.97
C ARG A 268 -56.23 1.04 15.36
N TYR A 269 -56.39 -0.18 15.87
CA TYR A 269 -55.99 -0.47 17.25
C TYR A 269 -54.47 -0.52 17.45
N MET A 270 -53.68 -0.89 16.43
CA MET A 270 -52.22 -0.84 16.53
C MET A 270 -51.67 0.59 16.49
N SER A 271 -52.54 1.61 16.39
CA SER A 271 -52.17 3.03 16.32
C SER A 271 -51.28 3.34 15.10
N LEU A 272 -51.48 2.63 13.99
CA LEU A 272 -50.73 2.85 12.75
C LEU A 272 -51.14 4.15 12.05
N MET A 273 -52.41 4.54 12.14
CA MET A 273 -52.89 5.79 11.52
C MET A 273 -52.23 7.04 12.14
N PRO A 274 -52.22 7.23 13.47
CA PRO A 274 -51.44 8.31 14.10
C PRO A 274 -49.96 8.26 13.77
N LEU A 275 -49.35 7.06 13.74
CA LEU A 275 -47.94 6.89 13.37
C LEU A 275 -47.65 7.40 11.96
N VAL A 276 -48.43 6.96 10.96
CA VAL A 276 -48.27 7.40 9.57
C VAL A 276 -48.51 8.90 9.44
N HIS A 277 -49.49 9.45 10.16
CA HIS A 277 -49.76 10.88 10.16
C HIS A 277 -48.55 11.65 10.71
N LEU A 278 -48.02 11.26 11.87
CA LEU A 278 -46.82 11.84 12.47
C LEU A 278 -45.60 11.77 11.54
N CYS A 279 -45.37 10.63 10.87
CA CYS A 279 -44.27 10.50 9.92
C CYS A 279 -44.43 11.37 8.67
N ARG A 280 -45.66 11.73 8.27
CA ARG A 280 -45.93 12.55 7.07
C ARG A 280 -45.91 14.04 7.36
N THR A 281 -46.38 14.45 8.53
CA THR A 281 -46.46 15.86 8.91
C THR A 281 -45.22 16.35 9.65
N GLY A 282 -44.57 15.46 10.41
CA GLY A 282 -43.36 15.74 11.18
C GLY A 282 -42.07 15.44 10.42
N HIS A 283 -41.02 15.24 11.21
CA HIS A 283 -39.67 14.96 10.75
C HIS A 283 -39.28 13.54 11.12
N CYS A 284 -38.99 12.70 10.12
CA CYS A 284 -38.70 11.28 10.33
C CYS A 284 -37.35 11.02 11.02
N PHE A 285 -36.44 12.01 11.00
CA PHE A 285 -35.09 11.86 11.51
C PHE A 285 -34.55 13.16 12.08
N HIS A 286 -33.80 13.09 13.17
CA HIS A 286 -33.10 14.25 13.72
C HIS A 286 -31.77 13.89 14.38
N LEU A 287 -30.82 14.83 14.34
CA LEU A 287 -29.52 14.71 15.00
C LEU A 287 -29.12 16.02 15.66
N PRO A 288 -28.42 15.98 16.81
CA PRO A 288 -27.80 17.15 17.39
C PRO A 288 -26.86 17.83 16.38
N HIS A 289 -26.81 19.17 16.38
CA HIS A 289 -26.01 19.96 15.42
C HIS A 289 -24.58 19.45 15.26
N ALA A 290 -23.89 19.20 16.37
CA ALA A 290 -22.52 18.69 16.37
C ALA A 290 -22.39 17.29 15.72
N LYS A 291 -23.37 16.40 15.95
CA LYS A 291 -23.37 15.05 15.35
C LYS A 291 -23.65 15.12 13.86
N PHE A 292 -24.64 15.92 13.45
CA PHE A 292 -24.97 16.13 12.05
C PHE A 292 -23.76 16.70 11.28
N TYR A 293 -23.18 17.79 11.78
CA TYR A 293 -22.02 18.42 11.17
C TYR A 293 -20.84 17.46 11.02
N ASN A 294 -20.42 16.79 12.10
CA ASN A 294 -19.28 15.88 12.04
C ASN A 294 -19.52 14.69 11.10
N ARG A 295 -20.77 14.25 10.98
CA ARG A 295 -21.15 13.13 10.10
C ARG A 295 -21.13 13.52 8.62
N TYR A 296 -21.58 14.74 8.30
CA TYR A 296 -21.84 15.16 6.92
C TYR A 296 -20.92 16.26 6.38
N LYS A 297 -20.01 16.83 7.18
CA LYS A 297 -19.07 17.88 6.74
C LYS A 297 -18.22 17.50 5.53
N LEU A 298 -18.01 16.20 5.29
CA LEU A 298 -17.27 15.67 4.14
C LEU A 298 -17.98 15.89 2.79
N LEU A 299 -19.29 16.15 2.82
CA LEU A 299 -20.12 16.36 1.63
C LEU A 299 -19.91 17.73 1.00
N ASN A 300 -19.37 18.70 1.73
CA ASN A 300 -19.17 20.06 1.25
C ASN A 300 -17.69 20.45 1.35
N SER A 301 -17.11 20.93 0.25
CA SER A 301 -15.72 21.35 0.15
C SER A 301 -15.36 22.55 1.04
N SER A 302 -16.33 23.40 1.36
CA SER A 302 -16.13 24.56 2.25
C SER A 302 -16.07 24.16 3.72
N THR A 303 -16.68 23.02 4.10
CA THR A 303 -16.66 22.50 5.48
C THR A 303 -15.60 21.41 5.69
N TRP A 304 -15.22 20.69 4.62
CA TRP A 304 -14.20 19.65 4.65
C TRP A 304 -12.80 20.20 4.36
N PRO A 305 -11.74 19.80 5.10
CA PRO A 305 -11.74 18.95 6.29
C PRO A 305 -12.04 19.71 7.60
N HIS A 306 -11.81 21.02 7.59
CA HIS A 306 -12.02 21.94 8.70
C HIS A 306 -12.70 23.21 8.17
N TYR A 307 -13.87 23.53 8.72
CA TYR A 307 -14.54 24.79 8.45
C TYR A 307 -13.78 25.93 9.13
N ARG A 308 -13.44 26.97 8.37
CA ARG A 308 -12.72 28.15 8.87
C ARG A 308 -13.62 29.35 9.18
N GLY A 309 -14.93 29.23 8.96
CA GLY A 309 -15.89 30.32 9.13
C GLY A 309 -15.65 31.51 8.20
N ASN A 310 -16.56 32.49 8.29
CA ASN A 310 -16.37 33.82 7.72
C ASN A 310 -15.77 34.79 8.75
N GLY A 311 -14.80 34.33 9.55
CA GLY A 311 -14.14 35.16 10.56
C GLY A 311 -13.08 36.06 9.95
N SER A 312 -13.44 37.32 9.69
CA SER A 312 -12.50 38.44 9.85
C SER A 312 -11.91 38.42 11.26
N ALA A 313 -10.67 38.89 11.37
CA ALA A 313 -9.84 38.86 12.56
C ALA A 313 -10.54 39.18 13.90
N ASP A 314 -10.03 38.49 14.93
CA ASP A 314 -10.05 38.85 16.35
C ASP A 314 -11.40 38.81 17.11
N ASN A 315 -11.55 37.72 17.89
CA ASN A 315 -12.28 37.67 19.17
C ASN A 315 -13.82 37.79 19.19
N ALA A 316 -14.53 37.36 18.15
CA ALA A 316 -15.91 36.86 18.31
C ALA A 316 -15.88 35.33 18.51
N PRO A 317 -16.59 34.74 19.50
CA PRO A 317 -16.49 33.32 19.79
C PRO A 317 -17.12 32.47 18.67
N GLY A 318 -16.26 31.85 17.86
CA GLY A 318 -16.49 30.56 17.21
C GLY A 318 -17.29 30.58 15.90
N CYS A 319 -16.71 30.01 14.83
CA CYS A 319 -17.48 29.55 13.68
C CYS A 319 -18.64 28.67 14.17
N SER A 320 -19.88 29.10 14.01
CA SER A 320 -21.00 28.34 14.56
C SER A 320 -21.13 27.03 13.80
N ILE A 321 -21.20 25.91 14.52
CA ILE A 321 -21.50 24.58 13.96
C ILE A 321 -22.79 24.65 13.12
N VAL A 322 -23.73 25.50 13.52
CA VAL A 322 -25.01 25.73 12.84
C VAL A 322 -24.81 26.34 11.45
N GLU A 323 -23.87 27.28 11.28
CA GLU A 323 -23.52 27.80 9.95
C GLU A 323 -22.92 26.71 9.06
N GLY A 324 -22.04 25.87 9.63
CA GLY A 324 -21.48 24.73 8.92
C GLY A 324 -22.57 23.75 8.46
N VAL A 325 -23.56 23.47 9.32
CA VAL A 325 -24.76 22.69 8.97
C VAL A 325 -25.54 23.36 7.84
N ALA A 326 -25.82 24.65 7.94
CA ALA A 326 -26.57 25.39 6.93
C ALA A 326 -25.85 25.39 5.57
N LEU A 327 -24.52 25.52 5.56
CA LEU A 327 -23.70 25.42 4.35
C LEU A 327 -23.75 24.03 3.72
N ILE A 328 -23.70 22.98 4.54
CA ILE A 328 -23.86 21.60 4.05
C ILE A 328 -25.23 21.48 3.38
N ILE A 329 -26.31 21.84 4.08
CA ILE A 329 -27.68 21.72 3.57
C ILE A 329 -27.88 22.51 2.27
N ARG A 330 -27.38 23.75 2.21
CA ARG A 330 -27.52 24.63 1.04
C ARG A 330 -26.84 24.08 -0.22
N ASN A 331 -25.73 23.36 -0.07
CA ASN A 331 -24.96 22.82 -1.20
C ASN A 331 -25.35 21.38 -1.57
N LEU A 332 -26.29 20.77 -0.84
CA LEU A 332 -26.82 19.46 -1.20
C LEU A 332 -27.80 19.58 -2.38
N PRO A 333 -27.85 18.58 -3.28
CA PRO A 333 -28.84 18.52 -4.35
C PRO A 333 -30.20 18.05 -3.81
N LEU A 334 -30.61 18.56 -2.65
CA LEU A 334 -31.83 18.20 -1.94
C LEU A 334 -32.61 19.49 -1.63
N PRO A 335 -33.96 19.46 -1.66
CA PRO A 335 -34.76 20.65 -1.35
C PRO A 335 -34.48 21.15 0.07
N ALA A 336 -34.20 22.44 0.24
CA ALA A 336 -33.94 23.02 1.56
C ALA A 336 -35.14 22.87 2.52
N ALA A 337 -36.37 22.82 2.00
CA ALA A 337 -37.60 22.61 2.76
C ALA A 337 -37.69 21.21 3.42
N GLU A 338 -36.86 20.25 2.99
CA GLU A 338 -36.76 18.93 3.64
C GLU A 338 -35.96 18.97 4.94
N PHE A 339 -35.31 20.11 5.24
CA PHE A 339 -34.50 20.29 6.44
C PHE A 339 -35.06 21.39 7.31
N THR A 340 -35.00 21.19 8.62
CA THR A 340 -35.31 22.23 9.60
C THR A 340 -34.22 22.26 10.64
N ILE A 341 -33.59 23.42 10.82
CA ILE A 341 -32.57 23.62 11.85
C ILE A 341 -33.28 24.11 13.09
N GLY A 342 -33.42 23.24 14.08
CA GLY A 342 -34.00 23.58 15.38
C GLY A 342 -33.00 24.29 16.28
N THR A 343 -33.34 24.40 17.56
CA THR A 343 -32.47 25.01 18.57
C THR A 343 -31.25 24.15 18.89
N LYS A 344 -31.40 22.82 18.96
CA LYS A 344 -30.30 21.88 19.29
C LYS A 344 -30.06 20.82 18.22
N ASN A 345 -31.06 20.54 17.40
CA ASN A 345 -31.06 19.43 16.45
C ASN A 345 -31.36 19.90 15.02
N VAL A 346 -30.76 19.21 14.06
CA VAL A 346 -31.16 19.26 12.64
C VAL A 346 -32.21 18.19 12.42
N PHE A 347 -33.33 18.57 11.82
CA PHE A 347 -34.45 17.71 11.49
C PHE A 347 -34.53 17.49 9.98
N VAL A 348 -34.85 16.26 9.58
CA VAL A 348 -35.05 15.83 8.20
C VAL A 348 -36.48 15.35 8.07
N ARG A 349 -37.20 15.88 7.09
CA ARG A 349 -38.64 15.66 6.93
C ARG A 349 -38.95 14.25 6.43
N SER A 350 -38.46 13.90 5.24
CA SER A 350 -38.78 12.64 4.56
C SER A 350 -37.74 11.54 4.77
N PRO A 351 -38.16 10.26 4.93
CA PRO A 351 -37.25 9.11 4.95
C PRO A 351 -36.38 9.00 3.71
N ARG A 352 -36.90 9.46 2.57
CA ARG A 352 -36.15 9.50 1.30
C ARG A 352 -34.92 10.41 1.42
N THR A 353 -35.09 11.59 2.02
CA THR A 353 -34.03 12.58 2.19
C THR A 353 -32.92 12.05 3.11
N GLU A 354 -33.27 11.36 4.20
CA GLU A 354 -32.30 10.68 5.07
C GLU A 354 -31.49 9.63 4.30
N TYR A 355 -32.18 8.81 3.50
CA TYR A 355 -31.54 7.77 2.69
C TYR A 355 -30.57 8.36 1.66
N GLU A 356 -31.01 9.36 0.89
CA GLU A 356 -30.18 10.04 -0.13
C GLU A 356 -28.96 10.71 0.53
N LEU A 357 -29.13 11.34 1.69
CA LEU A 357 -28.04 11.94 2.46
C LEU A 357 -26.97 10.91 2.89
N GLU A 358 -27.38 9.72 3.33
CA GLU A 358 -26.47 8.62 3.64
C GLU A 358 -25.78 8.03 2.39
N GLN A 359 -26.47 8.03 1.23
CA GLN A 359 -25.87 7.58 -0.03
C GLN A 359 -24.76 8.54 -0.49
N PHE A 360 -25.03 9.85 -0.54
CA PHE A 360 -24.00 10.83 -0.86
C PHE A 360 -22.79 10.71 0.07
N ARG A 361 -23.06 10.47 1.36
CA ARG A 361 -21.99 10.28 2.35
C ARG A 361 -21.16 9.04 2.05
N ARG A 362 -21.80 7.93 1.69
CA ARG A 362 -21.14 6.66 1.34
C ARG A 362 -20.25 6.81 0.10
N GLU A 363 -20.78 7.44 -0.95
CA GLU A 363 -20.05 7.72 -2.19
C GLU A 363 -18.81 8.56 -1.90
N ARG A 364 -18.97 9.64 -1.14
CA ARG A 364 -17.86 10.53 -0.79
C ARG A 364 -16.80 9.85 0.07
N ILE A 365 -17.19 8.95 0.98
CA ILE A 365 -16.24 8.13 1.75
C ILE A 365 -15.44 7.22 0.81
N ASN A 366 -16.08 6.62 -0.20
CA ASN A 366 -15.41 5.78 -1.18
C ASN A 366 -14.40 6.59 -2.01
N GLU A 367 -14.75 7.81 -2.45
CA GLU A 367 -13.81 8.70 -3.14
C GLU A 367 -12.58 9.04 -2.28
N LEU A 368 -12.79 9.36 -1.00
CA LEU A 368 -11.71 9.65 -0.06
C LEU A 368 -10.82 8.41 0.16
N ALA A 369 -11.39 7.21 0.22
CA ALA A 369 -10.63 5.97 0.31
C ALA A 369 -9.76 5.77 -0.95
N ILE A 370 -10.31 5.99 -2.15
CA ILE A 370 -9.58 5.92 -3.42
C ILE A 370 -8.44 6.94 -3.45
N LEU A 371 -8.67 8.17 -2.97
CA LEU A 371 -7.63 9.20 -2.88
C LEU A 371 -6.46 8.73 -2.01
N ILE A 372 -6.76 8.21 -0.80
CA ILE A 372 -5.74 7.69 0.12
C ILE A 372 -4.98 6.53 -0.52
N GLN A 373 -5.71 5.56 -1.08
CA GLN A 373 -5.12 4.38 -1.73
C GLN A 373 -4.21 4.79 -2.90
N THR A 374 -4.63 5.75 -3.71
CA THR A 374 -3.85 6.23 -4.87
C THR A 374 -2.56 6.92 -4.42
N LYS A 375 -2.64 7.81 -3.42
CA LYS A 375 -1.46 8.48 -2.85
C LYS A 375 -0.51 7.48 -2.19
N PHE A 376 -1.03 6.48 -1.49
CA PHE A 376 -0.24 5.42 -0.87
C PHE A 376 0.47 4.54 -1.91
N ARG A 377 -0.23 4.07 -2.95
CA ARG A 377 0.37 3.29 -4.05
C ARG A 377 1.48 4.08 -4.76
N MET A 378 1.24 5.37 -5.03
CA MET A 378 2.25 6.27 -5.59
C MET A 378 3.46 6.41 -4.66
N TYR A 379 3.26 6.60 -3.36
CA TYR A 379 4.33 6.68 -2.38
C TYR A 379 5.21 5.42 -2.39
N VAL A 380 4.59 4.23 -2.37
CA VAL A 380 5.29 2.95 -2.41
C VAL A 380 6.11 2.81 -3.70
N ALA A 381 5.51 3.09 -4.86
CA ALA A 381 6.18 3.01 -6.16
C ALA A 381 7.35 4.01 -6.26
N ARG A 382 7.15 5.27 -5.83
CA ARG A 382 8.19 6.30 -5.82
C ARG A 382 9.35 5.90 -4.91
N LYS A 383 9.06 5.36 -3.72
CA LYS A 383 10.09 4.88 -2.78
C LYS A 383 10.91 3.74 -3.39
N HIS A 384 10.26 2.80 -4.08
CA HIS A 384 10.94 1.70 -4.77
C HIS A 384 11.82 2.22 -5.92
N PHE A 385 11.29 3.10 -6.77
CA PHE A 385 12.05 3.71 -7.87
C PHE A 385 13.27 4.48 -7.39
N MET A 386 13.14 5.29 -6.34
CA MET A 386 14.27 6.03 -5.78
C MET A 386 15.38 5.11 -5.27
N ARG A 387 15.04 3.96 -4.66
CA ARG A 387 16.00 2.94 -4.25
C ARG A 387 16.72 2.32 -5.45
N MET A 388 15.96 1.90 -6.47
CA MET A 388 16.55 1.34 -7.70
C MET A 388 17.49 2.33 -8.39
N ARG A 389 17.08 3.60 -8.51
CA ARG A 389 17.89 4.66 -9.10
C ARG A 389 19.20 4.85 -8.33
N GLN A 390 19.14 4.88 -7.01
CA GLN A 390 20.35 5.00 -6.18
C GLN A 390 21.30 3.80 -6.39
N SER A 391 20.77 2.57 -6.36
CA SER A 391 21.55 1.36 -6.63
C SER A 391 22.18 1.39 -8.03
N GLN A 392 21.44 1.80 -9.05
CA GLN A 392 21.94 1.92 -10.42
C GLN A 392 23.08 2.93 -10.53
N ILE A 393 22.95 4.09 -9.88
CA ILE A 393 24.01 5.13 -9.88
C ILE A 393 25.29 4.58 -9.23
N ILE A 394 25.17 3.89 -8.10
CA ILE A 394 26.30 3.28 -7.38
C ILE A 394 26.99 2.21 -8.25
N ILE A 395 26.21 1.30 -8.86
CA ILE A 395 26.76 0.24 -9.70
C ILE A 395 27.43 0.83 -10.95
N ALA A 396 26.80 1.81 -11.61
CA ALA A 396 27.35 2.45 -12.80
C ALA A 396 28.64 3.22 -12.49
N SER A 397 28.73 3.93 -11.36
CA SER A 397 29.95 4.65 -10.96
C SER A 397 31.08 3.68 -10.61
N ALA A 398 30.78 2.58 -9.90
CA ALA A 398 31.73 1.53 -9.60
C ALA A 398 32.27 0.87 -10.88
N TRP A 399 31.39 0.56 -11.84
CA TRP A 399 31.78 -0.04 -13.12
C TRP A 399 32.64 0.90 -13.96
N ARG A 400 32.27 2.19 -14.08
CA ARG A 400 33.09 3.18 -14.79
C ARG A 400 34.47 3.32 -14.17
N THR A 401 34.55 3.33 -12.83
CA THR A 401 35.81 3.39 -12.09
C THR A 401 36.67 2.15 -12.33
N TRP A 402 36.07 0.96 -12.26
CA TRP A 402 36.75 -0.30 -12.54
C TRP A 402 37.29 -0.35 -13.96
N ARG A 403 36.48 0.05 -14.95
CA ARG A 403 36.87 0.10 -16.36
C ARG A 403 38.06 1.04 -16.58
N ALA A 404 38.00 2.26 -16.06
CA ALA A 404 39.10 3.22 -16.17
C ALA A 404 40.39 2.71 -15.50
N ARG A 405 40.28 2.05 -14.34
CA ARG A 405 41.43 1.40 -13.68
C ARG A 405 42.02 0.30 -14.54
N LYS A 406 41.19 -0.55 -15.15
CA LYS A 406 41.63 -1.63 -16.04
C LYS A 406 42.35 -1.08 -17.27
N GLU A 407 41.79 -0.06 -17.92
CA GLU A 407 42.41 0.63 -19.06
C GLU A 407 43.76 1.25 -18.66
N TYR A 408 43.84 1.93 -17.51
CA TYR A 408 45.08 2.49 -16.98
C TYR A 408 46.14 1.41 -16.71
N THR A 409 45.78 0.27 -16.12
CA THR A 409 46.72 -0.84 -15.90
C THR A 409 47.31 -1.34 -17.22
N VAL A 410 46.48 -1.50 -18.26
CA VAL A 410 46.95 -1.90 -19.59
C VAL A 410 47.89 -0.85 -20.19
N MET A 411 47.55 0.44 -20.09
CA MET A 411 48.41 1.53 -20.56
C MET A 411 49.74 1.58 -19.81
N LYS A 412 49.72 1.43 -18.48
CA LYS A 412 50.92 1.39 -17.63
C LYS A 412 51.82 0.22 -18.03
N TYR A 413 51.25 -0.96 -18.24
CA TYR A 413 52.00 -2.14 -18.69
C TYR A 413 52.63 -1.89 -20.07
N LYS A 414 51.87 -1.38 -21.06
CA LYS A 414 52.42 -1.02 -22.38
C LYS A 414 53.57 -0.01 -22.26
N ARG A 415 53.42 1.03 -21.44
CA ARG A 415 54.46 2.03 -21.21
C ARG A 415 55.71 1.42 -20.56
N GLN A 416 55.55 0.51 -19.60
CA GLN A 416 56.66 -0.22 -18.99
C GLN A 416 57.39 -1.09 -20.01
N VAL A 417 56.65 -1.79 -20.88
CA VAL A 417 57.23 -2.60 -21.96
C VAL A 417 58.01 -1.71 -22.94
N HIS A 418 57.42 -0.60 -23.41
CA HIS A 418 58.13 0.36 -24.29
C HIS A 418 59.40 0.91 -23.64
N TRP A 419 59.32 1.34 -22.37
CA TRP A 419 60.47 1.82 -21.63
C TRP A 419 61.58 0.76 -21.50
N ALA A 420 61.20 -0.49 -21.21
CA ALA A 420 62.15 -1.60 -21.16
C ALA A 420 62.80 -1.87 -22.53
N VAL A 421 62.02 -1.87 -23.62
CA VAL A 421 62.52 -2.03 -24.99
C VAL A 421 63.49 -0.92 -25.36
N ASP A 422 63.19 0.34 -25.03
CA ASP A 422 64.06 1.48 -25.31
C ASP A 422 65.39 1.38 -24.57
N ILE A 423 65.35 0.99 -23.29
CA ILE A 423 66.55 0.75 -22.48
C ILE A 423 67.37 -0.38 -23.09
N ILE A 424 66.79 -1.56 -23.29
CA ILE A 424 67.48 -2.73 -23.83
C ILE A 424 68.10 -2.38 -25.19
N SER A 425 67.33 -1.74 -26.08
CA SER A 425 67.79 -1.32 -27.41
C SER A 425 68.94 -0.32 -27.34
N ARG A 426 68.88 0.65 -26.41
CA ARG A 426 69.96 1.63 -26.19
C ARG A 426 71.23 0.95 -25.73
N TYR A 427 71.16 0.10 -24.70
CA TYR A 427 72.33 -0.64 -24.20
C TYR A 427 72.89 -1.57 -25.28
N TYR A 428 72.04 -2.28 -26.01
CA TYR A 428 72.45 -3.14 -27.12
C TYR A 428 73.17 -2.36 -28.23
N ARG A 429 72.64 -1.19 -28.64
CA ARG A 429 73.28 -0.33 -29.64
C ARG A 429 74.66 0.15 -29.19
N HIS A 430 74.78 0.65 -27.96
CA HIS A 430 76.08 1.07 -27.41
C HIS A 430 77.09 -0.08 -27.36
N TRP A 431 76.65 -1.25 -26.88
CA TRP A 431 77.48 -2.45 -26.87
C TRP A 431 77.93 -2.84 -28.29
N LYS A 432 77.03 -2.83 -29.29
CA LYS A 432 77.36 -3.14 -30.69
C LYS A 432 78.33 -2.13 -31.30
N ILE A 433 78.18 -0.84 -31.02
CA ILE A 433 79.12 0.21 -31.45
C ILE A 433 80.51 -0.06 -30.88
N ARG A 434 80.60 -0.23 -29.56
CA ARG A 434 81.87 -0.50 -28.87
C ARG A 434 82.52 -1.78 -29.39
N HIS A 435 81.75 -2.85 -29.52
CA HIS A 435 82.23 -4.11 -30.06
C HIS A 435 82.80 -3.92 -31.47
N PHE A 436 82.07 -3.26 -32.37
CA PHE A 436 82.51 -3.02 -33.75
C PHE A 436 83.83 -2.22 -33.82
N LEU A 437 83.95 -1.12 -33.05
CA LEU A 437 85.16 -0.31 -33.02
C LEU A 437 86.37 -1.06 -32.46
N LEU A 438 86.17 -1.91 -31.45
CA LEU A 438 87.25 -2.71 -30.87
C LEU A 438 87.69 -3.89 -31.75
N THR A 439 86.77 -4.48 -32.54
CA THR A 439 87.11 -5.61 -33.42
C THR A 439 87.60 -5.19 -34.80
N ILE A 440 87.36 -3.95 -35.25
CA ILE A 440 87.75 -3.54 -36.60
C ILE A 440 89.25 -3.67 -36.87
N PRO A 441 90.19 -3.28 -35.97
CA PRO A 441 91.62 -3.39 -36.24
C PRO A 441 92.08 -4.85 -36.37
N MET A 442 91.49 -5.74 -35.57
CA MET A 442 91.77 -7.18 -35.61
C MET A 442 91.26 -7.86 -36.89
N ARG A 443 90.34 -7.23 -37.60
CA ARG A 443 89.73 -7.77 -38.83
C ARG A 443 90.28 -7.11 -40.11
N LEU A 444 91.27 -6.21 -39.99
CA LEU A 444 91.91 -5.60 -41.16
C LEU A 444 92.80 -6.64 -41.88
N PRO A 445 92.84 -6.65 -43.23
CA PRO A 445 93.67 -7.60 -43.97
C PRO A 445 95.17 -7.42 -43.66
N PRO A 446 95.88 -8.46 -43.19
CA PRO A 446 97.25 -8.31 -42.68
C PRO A 446 98.32 -7.99 -43.74
N ASN A 447 98.09 -8.26 -45.02
CA ASN A 447 99.17 -8.31 -46.04
C ASN A 447 98.99 -7.40 -47.27
N THR A 448 98.13 -6.37 -47.23
CA THR A 448 98.00 -5.43 -48.37
C THR A 448 98.07 -3.96 -47.97
N LEU A 449 99.30 -3.46 -47.74
CA LEU A 449 99.58 -2.01 -47.68
C LEU A 449 99.43 -1.32 -49.05
N SER A 450 99.05 -2.06 -50.09
CA SER A 450 98.76 -1.52 -51.41
C SER A 450 97.56 -0.55 -51.36
N PRO A 451 97.73 0.69 -51.87
CA PRO A 451 96.62 1.64 -52.06
C PRO A 451 95.51 1.15 -53.00
N LEU A 452 95.78 0.10 -53.79
CA LEU A 452 94.82 -0.49 -54.74
C LEU A 452 93.92 -1.56 -54.09
N SER A 453 94.25 -2.06 -52.89
CA SER A 453 93.42 -3.05 -52.20
C SER A 453 92.11 -2.43 -51.70
N THR A 454 90.99 -3.03 -52.11
CA THR A 454 89.62 -2.59 -51.79
C THR A 454 88.99 -3.36 -50.62
N GLU A 455 89.68 -4.33 -50.03
CA GLU A 455 89.15 -5.17 -48.96
C GLU A 455 88.83 -4.37 -47.68
N TRP A 456 87.64 -4.59 -47.12
CA TRP A 456 87.16 -3.90 -45.92
C TRP A 456 86.13 -4.75 -45.14
N PRO A 457 86.20 -4.83 -43.80
CA PRO A 457 85.24 -5.62 -43.01
C PRO A 457 83.78 -5.17 -43.14
N THR A 458 82.87 -6.13 -43.14
CA THR A 458 81.42 -5.87 -43.18
C THR A 458 80.94 -5.27 -41.86
N ALA A 459 80.17 -4.18 -41.93
CA ALA A 459 79.62 -3.48 -40.78
C ALA A 459 78.09 -3.64 -40.68
N PRO A 460 77.51 -3.60 -39.47
CA PRO A 460 76.05 -3.51 -39.28
C PRO A 460 75.48 -2.29 -40.02
N LYS A 461 74.26 -2.40 -40.56
CA LYS A 461 73.63 -1.34 -41.39
C LYS A 461 73.61 0.04 -40.71
N PHE A 462 73.33 0.10 -39.41
CA PHE A 462 73.29 1.38 -38.67
C PHE A 462 74.68 2.01 -38.41
N LEU A 463 75.76 1.25 -38.64
CA LEU A 463 77.15 1.72 -38.60
C LEU A 463 77.77 1.83 -39.99
N ALA A 464 76.97 1.73 -41.05
CA ALA A 464 77.47 1.78 -42.43
C ALA A 464 78.25 3.06 -42.71
N GLU A 465 77.73 4.20 -42.25
CA GLU A 465 78.39 5.49 -42.45
C GLU A 465 79.71 5.60 -41.68
N THR A 466 79.72 5.22 -40.40
CA THR A 466 80.95 5.16 -39.59
C THR A 466 81.98 4.22 -40.22
N SER A 467 81.55 3.05 -40.69
CA SER A 467 82.42 2.08 -41.38
C SER A 467 83.01 2.66 -42.67
N ARG A 468 82.22 3.39 -43.46
CA ARG A 468 82.65 4.08 -44.68
C ARG A 468 83.71 5.15 -44.38
N LEU A 469 83.50 5.95 -43.34
CA LEU A 469 84.46 6.97 -42.91
C LEU A 469 85.76 6.35 -42.41
N LEU A 470 85.68 5.31 -41.58
CA LEU A 470 86.86 4.56 -41.12
C LEU A 470 87.62 3.93 -42.29
N ARG A 471 86.92 3.41 -43.30
CA ARG A 471 87.52 2.89 -44.53
C ARG A 471 88.28 3.97 -45.28
N ALA A 472 87.70 5.16 -45.42
CA ALA A 472 88.32 6.29 -46.08
C ALA A 472 89.58 6.77 -45.32
N ILE A 473 89.53 6.83 -43.99
CA ILE A 473 90.68 7.16 -43.15
C ILE A 473 91.78 6.12 -43.32
N TYR A 474 91.44 4.83 -43.23
CA TYR A 474 92.39 3.73 -43.41
C TYR A 474 93.02 3.76 -44.81
N HIS A 475 92.25 4.03 -45.86
CA HIS A 475 92.76 4.15 -47.23
C HIS A 475 93.71 5.34 -47.39
N ARG A 476 93.37 6.50 -46.84
CA ARG A 476 94.27 7.68 -46.83
C ARG A 476 95.57 7.37 -46.10
N TRP A 477 95.49 6.68 -44.97
CA TRP A 477 96.66 6.23 -44.22
C TRP A 477 97.50 5.25 -45.05
N LYS A 478 96.90 4.26 -45.73
CA LYS A 478 97.62 3.37 -46.67
C LYS A 478 98.33 4.15 -47.77
N CYS A 479 97.65 5.13 -48.38
CA CYS A 479 98.25 5.99 -49.40
C CYS A 479 99.42 6.82 -48.88
N TYR A 480 99.32 7.30 -47.64
CA TYR A 480 100.42 8.00 -46.97
C TYR A 480 101.62 7.06 -46.78
N ILE A 481 101.41 5.88 -46.19
CA ILE A 481 102.48 4.88 -46.00
C ILE A 481 103.16 4.53 -47.34
N TYR A 482 102.37 4.32 -48.40
CA TYR A 482 102.88 4.03 -49.75
C TYR A 482 103.70 5.18 -50.36
N ARG A 483 103.27 6.44 -50.18
CA ARG A 483 104.07 7.58 -50.68
C ARG A 483 105.33 7.81 -49.87
N SER A 484 105.28 7.56 -48.57
CA SER A 484 106.41 7.72 -47.67
C SER A 484 107.52 6.70 -47.95
N SER A 485 107.23 5.60 -48.65
CA SER A 485 108.24 4.61 -49.05
C SER A 485 108.99 4.97 -50.35
N PHE A 486 108.79 6.15 -50.96
CA PHE A 486 109.44 6.53 -52.22
C PHE A 486 110.81 7.21 -52.01
N ASP A 487 111.81 6.73 -52.75
CA ASP A 487 113.12 7.39 -52.88
C ASP A 487 113.04 8.69 -53.74
N GLN A 488 114.13 9.47 -53.77
CA GLN A 488 114.14 10.78 -54.44
C GLN A 488 113.87 10.67 -55.96
N THR A 489 114.38 9.62 -56.60
CA THR A 489 114.19 9.35 -58.03
C THR A 489 112.74 9.01 -58.35
N SER A 490 112.10 8.16 -57.54
CA SER A 490 110.68 7.80 -57.70
C SER A 490 109.75 8.99 -57.42
N ARG A 491 110.12 9.88 -56.50
CA ARG A 491 109.38 11.13 -56.25
C ARG A 491 109.42 12.08 -57.45
N ASN A 492 110.55 12.21 -58.13
CA ASN A 492 110.65 13.03 -59.34
C ASN A 492 109.79 12.46 -60.48
N ARG A 493 109.87 11.13 -60.72
CA ARG A 493 108.98 10.46 -61.69
C ARG A 493 107.50 10.59 -61.34
N MET A 494 107.14 10.51 -60.06
CA MET A 494 105.76 10.72 -59.62
C MET A 494 105.30 12.15 -59.92
N ARG A 495 106.15 13.16 -59.68
CA ARG A 495 105.85 14.56 -60.03
C ARG A 495 105.65 14.74 -61.53
N GLU A 496 106.53 14.18 -62.34
CA GLU A 496 106.37 14.19 -63.81
C GLU A 496 105.07 13.51 -64.24
N LYS A 497 104.71 12.35 -63.66
CA LYS A 497 103.43 11.68 -63.94
C LYS A 497 102.22 12.49 -63.49
N VAL A 498 102.30 13.19 -62.35
CA VAL A 498 101.25 14.09 -61.88
C VAL A 498 101.12 15.29 -62.82
N THR A 499 102.23 15.91 -63.23
CA THR A 499 102.24 17.01 -64.22
C THR A 499 101.65 16.56 -65.55
N ALA A 500 102.08 15.40 -66.07
CA ALA A 500 101.51 14.81 -67.27
C ALA A 500 100.01 14.53 -67.10
N SER A 501 99.58 14.09 -65.92
CA SER A 501 98.16 13.90 -65.63
C SER A 501 97.41 15.21 -65.57
N ILE A 502 98.00 16.31 -65.09
CA ILE A 502 97.32 17.61 -65.08
C ILE A 502 97.18 18.15 -66.51
N ILE A 503 98.17 17.93 -67.37
CA ILE A 503 98.18 18.45 -68.74
C ILE A 503 97.29 17.61 -69.67
N PHE A 504 97.39 16.28 -69.61
CA PHE A 504 96.82 15.40 -70.64
C PHE A 504 95.58 14.63 -70.21
N LYS A 505 95.34 14.46 -68.90
CA LYS A 505 94.14 13.76 -68.43
C LYS A 505 92.91 14.51 -68.91
N ASP A 506 91.99 13.77 -69.50
CA ASP A 506 90.73 14.24 -70.10
C ASP A 506 90.89 15.19 -71.32
N ARG A 507 92.13 15.49 -71.75
CA ARG A 507 92.42 16.31 -72.94
C ARG A 507 93.00 15.52 -74.13
N LYS A 508 93.65 14.38 -73.87
CA LYS A 508 94.18 13.50 -74.91
C LYS A 508 93.56 12.11 -74.79
N ALA A 509 92.78 11.69 -75.79
CA ALA A 509 92.03 10.43 -75.76
C ALA A 509 92.92 9.18 -75.53
N SER A 510 94.18 9.23 -75.97
CA SER A 510 95.15 8.14 -75.76
C SER A 510 95.86 8.18 -74.40
N TYR A 511 95.65 9.22 -73.58
CA TYR A 511 96.42 9.42 -72.36
C TYR A 511 96.19 8.32 -71.32
N SER A 512 94.94 7.89 -71.11
CA SER A 512 94.59 6.82 -70.18
C SER A 512 95.30 5.50 -70.48
N ARG A 513 95.47 5.15 -71.76
CA ARG A 513 96.28 3.98 -72.19
C ARG A 513 97.78 4.19 -71.97
N SER A 514 98.27 5.44 -71.99
CA SER A 514 99.70 5.74 -71.82
C SER A 514 100.20 5.74 -70.38
N VAL A 515 99.33 5.89 -69.36
CA VAL A 515 99.73 6.01 -67.95
C VAL A 515 100.54 4.80 -67.43
N GLY A 516 100.25 3.61 -67.98
CA GLY A 516 100.92 2.36 -67.64
C GLY A 516 102.33 2.20 -68.20
N HIS A 517 102.73 2.98 -69.22
CA HIS A 517 104.04 2.86 -69.84
C HIS A 517 105.11 3.70 -69.11
N PRO A 518 106.33 3.17 -68.89
CA PRO A 518 107.44 3.94 -68.32
C PRO A 518 107.87 5.08 -69.26
N PHE A 519 108.11 6.27 -68.72
CA PHE A 519 108.63 7.41 -69.50
C PHE A 519 110.13 7.24 -69.75
N VAL A 520 110.54 7.24 -71.03
CA VAL A 520 111.92 7.08 -71.50
C VAL A 520 112.30 8.39 -72.20
N GLY A 521 113.23 9.17 -71.63
CA GLY A 521 113.54 10.57 -72.04
C GLY A 521 114.15 10.77 -73.46
N ASP A 522 115.21 11.58 -73.60
CA ASP A 522 115.91 11.84 -74.91
C ASP A 522 116.60 10.58 -75.45
N TYR A 523 115.83 9.71 -76.10
CA TYR A 523 116.31 8.44 -76.64
C TYR A 523 117.01 8.60 -78.01
N VAL A 524 116.79 9.72 -78.71
CA VAL A 524 117.34 10.02 -80.05
C VAL A 524 118.76 10.62 -79.96
N ARG A 525 119.26 10.84 -78.73
CA ARG A 525 120.64 11.29 -78.42
C ARG A 525 121.03 12.56 -79.19
N LEU A 526 120.09 13.49 -79.31
CA LEU A 526 120.23 14.69 -80.14
C LEU A 526 121.49 15.52 -79.80
N ARG A 527 121.91 15.47 -78.52
CA ARG A 527 123.11 16.14 -77.98
C ARG A 527 124.43 15.73 -78.65
N HIS A 528 124.48 14.58 -79.34
CA HIS A 528 125.70 14.09 -80.00
C HIS A 528 125.79 14.48 -81.49
N ASN A 529 124.73 15.06 -82.09
CA ASN A 529 124.71 15.41 -83.50
C ASN A 529 125.50 16.71 -83.80
N GLN A 530 126.53 16.62 -84.65
CA GLN A 530 127.42 17.75 -84.97
C GLN A 530 126.72 18.92 -85.69
N GLN A 531 125.67 18.67 -86.50
CA GLN A 531 124.92 19.74 -87.16
C GLN A 531 124.07 20.52 -86.14
N TRP A 532 123.46 19.82 -85.18
CA TRP A 532 122.69 20.46 -84.10
C TRP A 532 123.59 21.29 -83.17
N LYS A 533 124.80 20.81 -82.84
CA LYS A 533 125.78 21.60 -82.06
C LYS A 533 126.13 22.93 -82.72
N LYS A 534 126.20 23.01 -84.06
CA LYS A 534 126.41 24.30 -84.77
C LYS A 534 125.21 25.23 -84.65
N MET A 535 123.99 24.74 -84.87
CA MET A 535 122.76 25.54 -84.71
C MET A 535 122.49 25.98 -83.27
N CYS A 536 122.84 25.14 -82.28
CA CYS A 536 122.59 25.41 -80.87
C CYS A 536 123.39 26.63 -80.36
N VAL A 537 124.57 26.88 -80.94
CA VAL A 537 125.36 28.10 -80.67
C VAL A 537 124.70 29.35 -81.26
N GLU A 538 123.95 29.24 -82.37
CA GLU A 538 123.21 30.36 -82.96
C GLU A 538 121.87 30.65 -82.25
N THR A 539 121.16 29.63 -81.73
CA THR A 539 119.80 29.81 -81.14
C THR A 539 119.72 29.77 -79.61
N ASN A 540 120.85 29.60 -78.89
CA ASN A 540 120.96 29.58 -77.42
C ASN A 540 120.01 28.61 -76.68
N ASP A 541 119.67 27.48 -77.31
CA ASP A 541 118.60 26.57 -76.92
C ASP A 541 119.18 25.34 -76.18
N GLN A 542 119.54 25.52 -74.89
CA GLN A 542 120.40 24.57 -74.15
C GLN A 542 119.69 23.32 -73.62
N TYR A 543 118.36 23.28 -73.55
CA TYR A 543 117.61 22.21 -72.90
C TYR A 543 116.63 21.49 -73.83
N VAL A 544 116.96 20.24 -74.17
CA VAL A 544 116.09 19.34 -74.95
C VAL A 544 115.26 18.51 -73.98
N VAL A 545 113.95 18.76 -73.94
CA VAL A 545 112.97 18.03 -73.11
C VAL A 545 112.51 16.75 -73.82
N PHE A 546 112.43 16.79 -75.15
CA PHE A 546 112.04 15.68 -76.01
C PHE A 546 112.64 15.91 -77.41
N ALA A 547 112.97 14.85 -78.13
CA ALA A 547 113.40 14.92 -79.52
C ALA A 547 112.97 13.63 -80.24
N ASP A 548 112.53 13.75 -81.50
CA ASP A 548 112.10 12.61 -82.31
C ASP A 548 112.46 12.77 -83.81
N ILE A 549 112.62 11.66 -84.53
CA ILE A 549 112.89 11.66 -85.98
C ILE A 549 111.58 11.62 -86.74
N ILE A 550 111.31 12.65 -87.54
CA ILE A 550 110.12 12.76 -88.38
C ILE A 550 110.52 12.70 -89.85
N ASN A 551 109.92 11.77 -90.58
CA ASN A 551 110.13 11.65 -92.02
C ASN A 551 109.18 12.57 -92.79
N LYS A 552 109.72 13.52 -93.57
CA LYS A 552 108.92 14.42 -94.41
C LYS A 552 109.06 14.02 -95.88
N ILE A 553 107.93 13.94 -96.59
CA ILE A 553 107.86 13.44 -97.97
C ILE A 553 107.59 14.61 -98.93
N THR A 554 108.44 14.79 -99.94
CA THR A 554 108.27 15.85 -100.94
C THR A 554 107.26 15.41 -102.01
N ARG A 555 106.11 16.08 -102.09
CA ARG A 555 104.95 15.65 -102.89
C ARG A 555 105.18 15.53 -104.41
N SER A 556 106.15 16.25 -104.98
CA SER A 556 106.38 16.29 -106.45
C SER A 556 107.36 15.24 -106.99
N SER A 557 108.16 14.58 -106.13
CA SER A 557 109.16 13.59 -106.56
C SER A 557 109.20 12.32 -105.71
N GLY A 558 108.32 12.19 -104.71
CA GLY A 558 108.19 11.01 -103.85
C GLY A 558 109.39 10.69 -102.97
N LYS A 559 110.49 11.45 -103.04
CA LYS A 559 111.67 11.24 -102.19
C LYS A 559 111.42 11.74 -100.77
N VAL A 560 111.66 10.83 -99.81
CA VAL A 560 111.56 11.06 -98.37
C VAL A 560 112.88 11.59 -97.83
N LYS A 561 112.84 12.64 -97.00
CA LYS A 561 113.99 13.15 -96.27
C LYS A 561 113.65 13.21 -94.77
N SER A 562 114.49 12.58 -93.95
CA SER A 562 114.31 12.55 -92.50
C SER A 562 114.76 13.86 -91.87
N HIS A 563 113.91 14.43 -91.00
CA HIS A 563 114.19 15.62 -90.20
C HIS A 563 114.04 15.30 -88.72
N VAL A 564 114.83 15.96 -87.87
CA VAL A 564 114.67 15.82 -86.43
C VAL A 564 113.75 16.94 -85.93
N PHE A 565 112.70 16.57 -85.20
CA PHE A 565 111.83 17.49 -84.47
C PHE A 565 112.32 17.57 -83.04
N LYS A 566 112.51 18.80 -82.58
CA LYS A 566 112.95 19.14 -81.23
C LYS A 566 111.85 19.89 -80.51
#